data_AF-A0A857DA90-F1
#
_entry.id   AF-A0A857DA90-F1
#
_cell.length_a   1.000
_cell.length_b   1.000
_cell.length_c   1.000
_cell.angle_alpha   90.00
_cell.angle_beta   90.00
_cell.angle_gamma   90.00
#
_symmetry.space_group_name_H-M   'P 1'
#
loop_
_entity.id
_entity.type
_entity.pdbx_description
1 polymer ?
#
loop_
_entity_poly.entity_id
_entity_poly.type
_entity_poly.pdbx_seq_one_letter_code
_entity_poly.pdbx_strand_id
1 'polypeptide(L)'
;MVGYFILWKSLNSLTGGLGNDTLAGNTGNDTLTGGAGIDQIEYRSTRVLVASDFGVDTITDFVLNQDKIVLSKTTFAALTSEVGNGFSQASNFALVANNSLVDAIAVCSRMRYNATSYKSV
;
A
#
# COMPACT_ATOMS: atom_id res chain seq x y z
N MET A 1 -11.04 16.47 24.85
CA MET A 1 -11.23 15.02 24.62
C MET A 1 -11.48 14.85 23.13
N VAL A 2 -10.44 14.58 22.34
CA VAL A 2 -10.57 14.46 20.87
C VAL A 2 -11.03 13.05 20.57
N GLY A 3 -12.28 12.92 20.13
CA GLY A 3 -12.89 11.64 19.78
C GLY A 3 -12.39 11.18 18.42
N TYR A 4 -11.71 10.04 18.39
CA TYR A 4 -11.43 9.34 17.14
C TYR A 4 -12.74 8.76 16.61
N PHE A 5 -13.29 9.39 15.59
CA PHE A 5 -14.50 8.93 14.90
C PHE A 5 -14.08 8.04 13.75
N ILE A 6 -13.97 6.73 14.00
CA ILE A 6 -13.76 5.73 12.95
C ILE A 6 -15.13 5.45 12.34
N LEU A 7 -15.42 6.09 11.20
CA LEU A 7 -16.60 5.79 10.38
C LEU A 7 -16.32 4.60 9.47
N TRP A 8 -17.05 3.51 9.68
CA TRP A 8 -17.15 2.35 8.79
C TRP A 8 -18.00 2.63 7.54
N LYS A 9 -17.94 3.83 6.96
CA LYS A 9 -18.62 4.14 5.72
C LYS A 9 -17.65 3.94 4.55
N SER A 10 -18.16 3.38 3.45
CA SER A 10 -17.51 3.50 2.14
C SER A 10 -17.24 4.99 1.89
N LEU A 11 -15.97 5.37 1.81
CA LEU A 11 -15.55 6.76 1.71
C LEU A 11 -15.14 7.04 0.27
N ASN A 12 -16.09 7.50 -0.54
CA ASN A 12 -15.83 7.88 -1.93
C ASN A 12 -14.70 8.94 -2.09
N SER A 13 -14.37 9.68 -1.02
CA SER A 13 -13.20 10.56 -0.95
C SER A 13 -12.66 10.64 0.49
N LEU A 14 -11.34 10.50 0.66
CA LEU A 14 -10.62 10.64 1.93
C LEU A 14 -9.42 11.58 1.73
N THR A 15 -9.23 12.53 2.65
CA THR A 15 -8.13 13.52 2.61
C THR A 15 -7.41 13.58 3.95
N GLY A 16 -6.08 13.45 3.95
CA GLY A 16 -5.22 13.52 5.15
C GLY A 16 -5.02 14.95 5.65
N GLY A 17 -4.55 15.82 4.76
CA GLY A 17 -4.45 17.25 5.02
C GLY A 17 -3.00 17.70 5.22
N LEU A 18 -2.67 18.23 6.39
CA LEU A 18 -1.29 18.62 6.71
C LEU A 18 -0.71 17.65 7.73
N GLY A 19 0.51 17.20 7.51
CA GLY A 19 1.21 16.27 8.40
C GLY A 19 1.44 14.92 7.73
N ASN A 20 1.96 13.98 8.51
CA ASN A 20 2.21 12.62 8.02
C ASN A 20 0.98 11.78 8.34
N ASP A 21 0.15 11.53 7.33
CA ASP A 21 -1.14 10.88 7.51
C ASP A 21 -1.11 9.38 7.18
N THR A 22 -2.09 8.67 7.72
CA THR A 22 -2.30 7.24 7.42
C THR A 22 -3.73 7.05 6.95
N LEU A 23 -3.89 6.66 5.69
CA LEU A 23 -5.15 6.64 4.94
C LEU A 23 -5.51 5.19 4.60
N ALA A 24 -6.77 4.82 4.81
CA ALA A 24 -7.30 3.51 4.44
C ALA A 24 -8.70 3.65 3.84
N GLY A 25 -8.84 3.38 2.53
CA GLY A 25 -10.13 3.45 1.81
C GLY A 25 -11.12 2.37 2.28
N ASN A 26 -10.61 1.17 2.53
CA ASN A 26 -11.39 -0.04 2.84
C ASN A 26 -12.19 -0.52 1.61
N THR A 27 -13.48 -0.82 1.77
CA THR A 27 -14.33 -1.36 0.70
C THR A 27 -14.95 -0.24 -0.11
N GLY A 28 -15.00 -0.40 -1.44
CA GLY A 28 -15.55 0.59 -2.35
C GLY A 28 -14.45 1.22 -3.20
N ASN A 29 -14.86 2.02 -4.19
CA ASN A 29 -13.93 2.76 -5.02
C ASN A 29 -13.73 4.14 -4.39
N ASP A 30 -12.56 4.36 -3.81
CA ASP A 30 -12.29 5.54 -2.98
C ASP A 30 -11.29 6.50 -3.66
N THR A 31 -11.44 7.80 -3.43
CA THR A 31 -10.49 8.83 -3.88
C THR A 31 -9.63 9.25 -2.70
N LEU A 32 -8.34 8.92 -2.70
CA LEU A 32 -7.43 9.13 -1.58
C LEU A 32 -6.48 10.30 -1.89
N THR A 33 -6.46 11.29 -1.02
CA THR A 33 -5.57 12.46 -1.08
C THR A 33 -4.73 12.54 0.19
N GLY A 34 -3.42 12.46 0.07
CA GLY A 34 -2.50 12.57 1.21
C GLY A 34 -2.50 13.98 1.78
N GLY A 35 -2.26 14.94 0.91
CA GLY A 35 -1.99 16.32 1.28
C GLY A 35 -0.49 16.56 1.44
N ALA A 36 -0.11 17.40 2.39
CA ALA A 36 1.28 17.78 2.60
C ALA A 36 1.90 17.00 3.74
N GLY A 37 2.88 16.15 3.44
CA GLY A 37 3.67 15.43 4.44
C GLY A 37 4.16 14.11 3.88
N ILE A 38 4.59 13.20 4.75
CA ILE A 38 4.94 11.82 4.38
C ILE A 38 3.74 10.94 4.68
N ASP A 39 2.98 10.62 3.64
CA ASP A 39 1.69 9.93 3.81
C ASP A 39 1.81 8.42 3.54
N GLN A 40 0.97 7.65 4.24
CA GLN A 40 0.90 6.21 4.13
C GLN A 40 -0.51 5.77 3.76
N ILE A 41 -0.63 5.06 2.64
CA ILE A 41 -1.90 4.50 2.19
C ILE A 41 -1.88 2.99 2.48
N GLU A 42 -2.67 2.56 3.45
CA GLU A 42 -2.64 1.21 4.01
C GLU A 42 -3.76 0.31 3.46
N TYR A 43 -3.36 -0.82 2.88
CA TYR A 43 -4.25 -1.94 2.51
C TYR A 43 -3.90 -3.17 3.34
N ARG A 44 -4.55 -3.28 4.51
CA ARG A 44 -4.27 -4.32 5.51
C ARG A 44 -5.45 -5.26 5.66
N SER A 45 -5.17 -6.56 5.61
CA SER A 45 -6.17 -7.59 5.90
C SER A 45 -5.59 -8.70 6.76
N THR A 46 -6.38 -9.20 7.70
CA THR A 46 -6.02 -10.37 8.53
C THR A 46 -6.53 -11.68 7.93
N ARG A 47 -7.33 -11.63 6.85
CA ARG A 47 -7.87 -12.79 6.14
C ARG A 47 -7.41 -12.81 4.68
N VAL A 48 -7.62 -13.94 4.00
CA VAL A 48 -7.44 -14.02 2.54
C VAL A 48 -8.45 -13.08 1.89
N LEU A 49 -7.94 -12.25 0.99
CA LEU A 49 -8.73 -11.23 0.30
C LEU A 49 -9.38 -11.82 -0.93
N VAL A 50 -10.65 -11.48 -1.13
CA VAL A 50 -11.38 -11.70 -2.38
C VAL A 50 -11.54 -10.36 -3.10
N ALA A 51 -11.77 -10.38 -4.42
CA ALA A 51 -11.86 -9.16 -5.22
C ALA A 51 -12.93 -8.15 -4.74
N SER A 52 -13.90 -8.57 -3.93
CA SER A 52 -14.91 -7.70 -3.33
C SER A 52 -14.49 -7.04 -2.02
N ASP A 53 -13.36 -7.44 -1.43
CA ASP A 53 -12.84 -6.84 -0.18
C ASP A 53 -12.22 -5.45 -0.40
N PHE A 54 -11.86 -5.12 -1.65
CA PHE A 54 -11.40 -3.80 -2.06
C PHE A 54 -12.14 -3.35 -3.31
N GLY A 55 -12.37 -2.05 -3.45
CA GLY A 55 -12.68 -1.51 -4.76
C GLY A 55 -11.43 -1.03 -5.49
N VAL A 56 -11.66 -0.31 -6.58
CA VAL A 56 -10.63 0.36 -7.37
C VAL A 56 -10.47 1.77 -6.83
N ASP A 57 -9.39 2.00 -6.08
CA ASP A 57 -9.07 3.30 -5.50
C ASP A 57 -8.25 4.16 -6.45
N THR A 58 -8.40 5.48 -6.31
CA THR A 58 -7.62 6.49 -7.02
C THR A 58 -6.86 7.35 -6.02
N ILE A 59 -5.54 7.37 -6.12
CA ILE A 59 -4.68 8.23 -5.31
C ILE A 59 -4.38 9.50 -6.12
N THR A 60 -4.72 10.67 -5.59
CA THR A 60 -4.76 11.90 -6.40
C THR A 60 -3.46 12.70 -6.43
N ASP A 61 -2.60 12.57 -5.43
CA ASP A 61 -1.47 13.47 -5.19
C ASP A 61 -0.18 12.76 -4.74
N PHE A 62 -0.04 11.48 -5.06
CA PHE A 62 1.10 10.66 -4.63
C PHE A 62 2.45 11.29 -4.99
N VAL A 63 3.24 11.64 -3.98
CA VAL A 63 4.57 12.24 -4.13
C VAL A 63 5.66 11.16 -4.08
N LEU A 64 6.40 11.03 -5.19
CA LEU A 64 7.51 10.08 -5.30
C LEU A 64 8.60 10.36 -4.24
N ASN A 65 9.14 9.30 -3.65
CA ASN A 65 10.17 9.33 -2.59
C ASN A 65 9.71 9.99 -1.28
N GLN A 66 8.42 10.27 -1.12
CA GLN A 66 7.83 10.82 0.09
C GLN A 66 6.73 9.88 0.59
N ASP A 67 5.71 9.66 -0.23
CA ASP A 67 4.55 8.84 0.15
C ASP A 67 4.78 7.36 -0.07
N LYS A 68 3.97 6.55 0.61
CA LYS A 68 4.10 5.10 0.64
C LYS A 68 2.76 4.39 0.47
N ILE A 69 2.77 3.34 -0.34
CA ILE A 69 1.67 2.37 -0.37
C ILE A 69 2.09 1.16 0.46
N VAL A 70 1.33 0.88 1.51
CA VAL A 70 1.65 -0.15 2.50
C VAL A 70 0.66 -1.30 2.34
N LEU A 71 1.16 -2.45 1.89
CA LEU A 71 0.40 -3.68 1.74
C LEU A 71 0.76 -4.66 2.85
N SER A 72 -0.23 -5.26 3.52
CA SER A 72 0.05 -6.40 4.41
C SER A 72 0.50 -7.62 3.61
N LYS A 73 1.23 -8.54 4.24
CA LYS A 73 1.71 -9.79 3.59
C LYS A 73 0.59 -10.57 2.92
N THR A 74 -0.56 -10.64 3.57
CA THR A 74 -1.80 -11.26 3.07
C THR A 74 -2.32 -10.55 1.82
N THR A 75 -2.38 -9.22 1.81
CA THR A 75 -2.77 -8.41 0.65
C THR A 75 -1.81 -8.57 -0.50
N PHE A 76 -0.51 -8.51 -0.24
CA PHE A 76 0.51 -8.68 -1.27
C PHE A 76 0.46 -10.09 -1.89
N ALA A 77 0.25 -11.13 -1.07
CA ALA A 77 0.14 -12.51 -1.56
C ALA A 77 -1.15 -12.79 -2.35
N ALA A 78 -2.18 -11.98 -2.19
CA ALA A 78 -3.45 -12.10 -2.93
C ALA A 78 -3.40 -11.45 -4.32
N LEU A 79 -2.35 -10.69 -4.65
CA LEU A 79 -2.19 -10.09 -5.96
C LEU A 79 -1.93 -11.19 -7.00
N THR A 80 -2.96 -11.51 -7.77
CA THR A 80 -2.85 -12.30 -8.99
C THR A 80 -2.59 -11.34 -10.15
N SER A 81 -1.78 -11.76 -11.12
CA SER A 81 -1.53 -10.96 -12.31
C SER A 81 -1.98 -11.75 -13.53
N GLU A 82 -3.01 -11.26 -14.20
CA GLU A 82 -3.56 -11.88 -15.42
C GLU A 82 -3.22 -11.10 -16.70
N VAL A 83 -2.47 -10.00 -16.62
CA VAL A 83 -2.00 -9.25 -17.80
C VAL A 83 -0.46 -9.22 -17.86
N GLY A 84 0.10 -9.88 -18.88
CA GLY A 84 1.55 -9.93 -19.14
C GLY A 84 2.32 -10.89 -18.23
N ASN A 85 3.62 -10.63 -18.02
CA ASN A 85 4.48 -11.46 -17.16
C ASN A 85 4.42 -11.08 -15.65
N GLY A 86 3.38 -10.35 -15.23
CA GLY A 86 3.02 -10.07 -13.84
C GLY A 86 4.12 -10.02 -12.77
N PHE A 87 3.86 -10.70 -11.65
CA PHE A 87 4.81 -10.97 -10.56
C PHE A 87 5.76 -12.14 -10.85
N SER A 88 5.67 -12.76 -12.03
CA SER A 88 6.47 -13.93 -12.41
C SER A 88 7.86 -13.58 -12.96
N GLN A 89 8.15 -12.29 -13.21
CA GLN A 89 9.50 -11.83 -13.54
C GLN A 89 10.33 -11.64 -12.28
N ALA A 90 11.05 -12.68 -11.85
CA ALA A 90 11.98 -12.62 -10.72
C ALA A 90 13.04 -11.50 -10.85
N SER A 91 13.32 -11.01 -12.07
CA SER A 91 14.19 -9.85 -12.31
C SER A 91 13.63 -8.51 -11.81
N ASN A 92 12.31 -8.42 -11.63
CA ASN A 92 11.62 -7.20 -11.24
C ASN A 92 11.32 -7.16 -9.72
N PHE A 93 11.48 -8.29 -9.03
CA PHE A 93 11.14 -8.47 -7.61
C PHE A 93 12.29 -9.13 -6.85
N ALA A 94 12.82 -8.44 -5.84
CA ALA A 94 13.79 -9.01 -4.91
C ALA A 94 13.12 -9.36 -3.58
N LEU A 95 13.19 -10.63 -3.18
CA LEU A 95 12.84 -11.07 -1.82
C LEU A 95 13.97 -10.69 -0.87
N VAL A 96 13.67 -9.90 0.16
CA VAL A 96 14.66 -9.51 1.16
C VAL A 96 14.24 -10.04 2.53
N ALA A 97 15.12 -10.79 3.18
CA ALA A 97 14.84 -11.47 4.45
C ALA A 97 14.70 -10.51 5.66
N ASN A 98 15.27 -9.30 5.57
CA ASN A 98 15.29 -8.31 6.63
C ASN A 98 15.44 -6.86 6.12
N ASN A 99 14.92 -5.89 6.88
CA ASN A 99 14.84 -4.47 6.48
C ASN A 99 16.20 -3.81 6.20
N SER A 100 17.29 -4.36 6.74
CA SER A 100 18.65 -3.83 6.57
C SER A 100 19.27 -4.10 5.20
N LEU A 101 18.74 -5.06 4.43
CA LEU A 101 19.26 -5.43 3.11
C LEU A 101 18.52 -4.74 1.96
N VAL A 102 17.52 -3.91 2.28
CA VAL A 102 16.70 -3.25 1.25
C VAL A 102 17.46 -2.14 0.53
N ASP A 103 18.49 -1.56 1.15
CA ASP A 103 19.32 -0.52 0.52
C ASP A 103 20.64 -1.05 -0.07
N ALA A 104 21.00 -2.31 0.20
CA ALA A 104 22.31 -2.89 -0.15
C ALA A 104 22.35 -3.59 -1.53
N ILE A 105 21.20 -3.91 -2.13
CA ILE A 105 21.12 -4.63 -3.41
C ILE A 105 20.90 -3.65 -4.56
N ALA A 106 22.01 -3.22 -5.16
CA ALA A 106 22.07 -2.31 -6.29
C ALA A 106 21.89 -3.05 -7.63
N VAL A 107 20.78 -3.76 -7.85
CA VAL A 107 20.42 -4.30 -9.17
C VAL A 107 18.91 -4.28 -9.40
N CYS A 108 18.49 -3.52 -10.42
CA CYS A 108 17.21 -3.45 -11.19
C CYS A 108 15.84 -3.76 -10.56
N SER A 109 15.73 -4.06 -9.27
CA SER A 109 14.49 -4.47 -8.62
C SER A 109 13.66 -3.23 -8.30
N ARG A 110 12.58 -3.01 -9.07
CA ARG A 110 11.73 -1.82 -8.95
C ARG A 110 10.70 -1.92 -7.80
N MET A 111 10.48 -3.12 -7.26
CA MET A 111 9.68 -3.35 -6.05
C MET A 111 10.40 -4.31 -5.09
N ARG A 112 10.45 -3.95 -3.80
CA ARG A 112 11.10 -4.70 -2.73
C ARG A 112 10.08 -5.01 -1.64
N TYR A 113 9.94 -6.26 -1.23
CA TYR A 113 9.04 -6.65 -0.15
C TYR A 113 9.75 -7.56 0.86
N ASN A 114 9.41 -7.40 2.14
CA ASN A 114 9.91 -8.24 3.22
C ASN A 114 8.81 -9.24 3.64
N ALA A 115 9.12 -10.54 3.56
CA ALA A 115 8.18 -11.62 3.88
C ALA A 115 8.01 -11.87 5.40
N THR A 116 8.78 -11.16 6.22
CA THR A 116 8.93 -11.36 7.67
C THR A 116 8.56 -10.12 8.48
N SER A 117 8.46 -8.94 7.88
CA SER A 117 8.00 -7.69 8.53
C SER A 117 7.51 -6.67 7.51
N TYR A 118 6.61 -5.78 7.92
CA TYR A 118 6.03 -4.71 7.10
C TYR A 118 7.12 -3.92 6.35
N LYS A 119 6.93 -3.69 5.04
CA LYS A 119 7.74 -2.70 4.33
C LYS A 119 6.88 -1.79 3.47
N SER A 120 7.04 -0.51 3.73
CA SER A 120 6.60 0.59 2.89
C SER A 120 7.44 0.58 1.61
N VAL A 121 6.77 0.56 0.46
CA VAL A 121 7.38 0.77 -0.86
C VAL A 121 7.29 2.24 -1.20
#